data_AF-A0A7X5FEG5-F1
#
_entry.id   AF-A0A7X5FEG5-F1
#
_cell.length_a   1.000
_cell.length_b   1.000
_cell.length_c   1.000
_cell.angle_alpha   90.00
_cell.angle_beta   90.00
_cell.angle_gamma   90.00
#
_symmetry.space_group_name_H-M   'P 1'
#
loop_
_entity.id
_entity.type
_entity.pdbx_description
1 polymer ?
#
loop_
_entity_poly.entity_id
_entity_poly.type
_entity_poly.pdbx_seq_one_letter_code
_entity_poly.pdbx_strand_id
1 'polypeptide(L)'
;MNLEKYYLTLLFETVNLVFYRAKIMLSEKYEDIRTTALLSFTHQSLAGQPPIIVMMLGETIEDSDKVSSWSVNSREKAARLCQNTDHISAWQSRDFDKKKYGGAVKTSTGEILSMSGLPEFGDEACCLVTLLLMDRMELEEAERIVEISGNDLFHELYDRCKML
;
A
#
# COMPACT_ATOMS: atom_id res chain seq x y z
N MET A 1 25.95 8.66 8.51
CA MET A 1 24.52 8.31 8.64
C MET A 1 24.36 6.88 8.15
N ASN A 2 23.76 5.97 8.93
CA ASN A 2 23.53 4.58 8.50
C ASN A 2 22.56 4.59 7.30
N LEU A 3 22.92 3.92 6.20
CA LEU A 3 22.14 3.83 4.96
C LEU A 3 20.71 3.30 5.22
N GLU A 4 20.57 2.36 6.16
CA GLU A 4 19.26 1.83 6.58
C GLU A 4 18.38 2.91 7.21
N LYS A 5 18.97 3.75 8.07
CA LYS A 5 18.24 4.84 8.73
C LYS A 5 17.74 5.86 7.71
N TYR A 6 18.58 6.19 6.72
CA TYR A 6 18.20 7.09 5.63
C TYR A 6 17.03 6.52 4.82
N TYR A 7 17.10 5.24 4.45
CA TYR A 7 16.03 4.57 3.72
C TYR A 7 14.70 4.56 4.50
N LEU A 8 14.74 4.22 5.79
CA LEU A 8 13.54 4.21 6.63
C LEU A 8 12.90 5.60 6.75
N THR A 9 13.72 6.64 6.87
CA THR A 9 13.23 8.03 6.88
C THR A 9 12.58 8.39 5.55
N LEU A 10 13.25 8.12 4.42
CA LEU A 10 12.71 8.40 3.09
C LEU A 10 11.39 7.65 2.82
N LEU A 11 11.32 6.36 3.17
CA LEU A 11 10.10 5.56 3.08
C LEU A 11 8.97 6.20 3.91
N PHE A 12 9.25 6.54 5.17
CA PHE A 12 8.24 7.10 6.06
C PHE A 12 7.72 8.45 5.55
N GLU A 13 8.60 9.35 5.11
CA GLU A 13 8.21 10.65 4.57
C GLU A 13 7.38 10.52 3.28
N THR A 14 7.84 9.66 2.36
CA THR A 14 7.16 9.42 1.09
C THR A 14 5.77 8.84 1.31
N VAL A 15 5.66 7.78 2.13
CA VAL A 15 4.37 7.13 2.41
C VAL A 15 3.40 8.09 3.08
N ASN A 16 3.84 8.91 4.05
CA ASN A 16 2.96 9.86 4.72
C ASN A 16 2.46 10.94 3.76
N LEU A 17 3.33 11.45 2.89
CA LEU A 17 2.95 12.41 1.86
C LEU A 17 1.88 11.84 0.93
N VAL A 18 2.11 10.64 0.39
CA VAL A 18 1.18 9.95 -0.50
C VAL A 18 -0.15 9.68 0.21
N PHE A 19 -0.11 9.16 1.43
CA PHE A 19 -1.31 8.90 2.23
C PHE A 19 -2.13 10.16 2.48
N TYR A 20 -1.49 11.28 2.83
CA TYR A 20 -2.20 12.55 3.05
C TYR A 20 -2.86 13.08 1.77
N ARG A 21 -2.20 12.97 0.61
CA ARG A 21 -2.79 13.33 -0.68
C ARG A 21 -3.95 12.43 -1.05
N ALA A 22 -3.83 11.13 -0.82
CA ALA A 22 -4.91 10.18 -1.04
C ALA A 22 -6.11 10.49 -0.14
N LYS A 23 -5.89 10.83 1.13
CA LYS A 23 -6.95 11.25 2.06
C LYS A 23 -7.72 12.45 1.52
N ILE A 24 -7.02 13.51 1.08
CA ILE A 24 -7.66 14.70 0.49
C ILE A 24 -8.48 14.32 -0.73
N MET A 25 -7.85 13.65 -1.71
CA MET A 25 -8.49 13.22 -2.95
C MET A 25 -9.74 12.38 -2.70
N LEU A 26 -9.65 11.42 -1.77
CA LEU A 26 -10.76 10.55 -1.45
C LEU A 26 -11.87 11.29 -0.69
N SER A 27 -11.54 12.26 0.17
CA SER A 27 -12.54 13.05 0.90
C SER A 27 -13.38 13.97 -0.01
N GLU A 28 -12.87 14.28 -1.20
CA GLU A 28 -13.62 14.98 -2.25
C GLU A 28 -14.65 14.06 -2.94
N LYS A 29 -14.46 12.73 -2.87
CA LYS A 29 -15.27 11.72 -3.57
C LYS A 29 -16.21 10.92 -2.67
N TYR A 30 -15.85 10.76 -1.40
CA TYR A 30 -16.54 9.89 -0.45
C TYR A 30 -16.76 10.61 0.89
N GLU A 31 -17.94 10.39 1.48
CA GLU A 31 -18.20 10.76 2.87
C GLU A 31 -17.40 9.82 3.81
N ASP A 32 -16.86 10.37 4.91
CA ASP A 32 -16.15 9.62 5.96
C ASP A 32 -14.92 8.80 5.52
N ILE A 33 -13.93 9.47 4.91
CA ILE A 33 -12.60 8.88 4.71
C ILE A 33 -11.85 8.77 6.04
N ARG A 34 -11.42 7.55 6.35
CA ARG A 34 -10.62 7.22 7.54
C ARG A 34 -9.32 8.05 7.58
N THR A 35 -8.92 8.42 8.79
CA THR A 35 -7.73 9.25 9.03
C THR A 35 -6.46 8.46 9.30
N THR A 36 -6.53 7.13 9.31
CA THR A 36 -5.43 6.24 9.68
C THR A 36 -5.34 5.04 8.75
N ALA A 37 -4.11 4.62 8.45
CA ALA A 37 -3.84 3.35 7.78
C ALA A 37 -2.63 2.66 8.39
N LEU A 38 -2.48 1.38 8.06
CA LEU A 38 -1.29 0.61 8.38
C LEU A 38 -0.64 0.12 7.10
N LEU A 39 0.67 0.32 7.01
CA LEU A 39 1.50 -0.13 5.89
C LEU A 39 2.49 -1.20 6.36
N SER A 40 2.60 -2.26 5.58
CA SER A 40 3.59 -3.31 5.72
C SER A 40 4.48 -3.34 4.48
N PHE A 41 5.79 -3.49 4.69
CA PHE A 41 6.77 -3.72 3.63
C PHE A 41 7.49 -5.05 3.87
N THR A 42 7.62 -5.86 2.82
CA THR A 42 8.33 -7.14 2.87
C THR A 42 8.95 -7.47 1.51
N HIS A 43 9.61 -8.61 1.41
CA HIS A 43 10.16 -9.14 0.18
C HIS A 43 9.68 -10.58 -0.03
N GLN A 44 9.40 -10.97 -1.28
CA GLN A 44 8.87 -12.29 -1.62
C GLN A 44 9.77 -13.44 -1.14
N SER A 45 11.10 -13.26 -1.19
CA SER A 45 12.06 -14.26 -0.69
C SER A 45 11.92 -14.56 0.82
N LEU A 46 11.18 -13.71 1.56
CA LEU A 46 10.88 -13.89 2.97
C LEU A 46 9.49 -14.51 3.20
N ALA A 47 8.97 -15.26 2.23
CA ALA A 47 7.68 -15.94 2.37
C ALA A 47 7.61 -16.75 3.68
N GLY A 48 6.53 -16.53 4.45
CA GLY A 48 6.33 -17.15 5.77
C GLY A 48 6.96 -16.40 6.94
N GLN A 49 7.72 -15.32 6.70
CA GLN A 49 8.27 -14.45 7.73
C GLN A 49 7.39 -13.21 7.97
N PRO A 50 7.47 -12.57 9.14
CA PRO A 50 6.84 -11.27 9.38
C PRO A 50 7.35 -10.19 8.41
N PRO A 51 6.57 -9.13 8.14
CA PRO A 51 7.05 -8.00 7.36
C PRO A 51 8.27 -7.35 7.99
N ILE A 52 9.15 -6.83 7.14
CA ILE A 52 10.37 -6.12 7.53
C ILE A 52 9.99 -4.82 8.26
N ILE A 53 8.98 -4.11 7.76
CA ILE A 53 8.53 -2.84 8.30
C ILE A 53 7.01 -2.88 8.46
N VAL A 54 6.53 -2.38 9.60
CA VAL A 54 5.13 -2.07 9.84
C VAL A 54 5.04 -0.66 10.41
N MET A 55 4.25 0.20 9.78
CA MET A 55 4.07 1.59 10.23
C MET A 55 2.61 2.00 10.20
N MET A 56 2.23 2.83 11.18
CA MET A 56 0.95 3.52 11.21
C MET A 56 1.09 4.86 10.48
N LEU A 57 0.08 5.21 9.70
CA LEU A 57 0.00 6.42 8.90
C LEU A 57 -1.19 7.26 9.36
N GLY A 58 -1.03 8.58 9.34
CA GLY A 58 -2.10 9.51 9.67
C GLY A 58 -2.29 9.73 11.17
N GLU A 59 -3.52 10.09 11.55
CA GLU A 59 -3.86 10.42 12.94
C GLU A 59 -4.00 9.15 13.79
N THR A 60 -3.71 9.22 15.08
CA THR A 60 -3.91 8.09 15.99
C THR A 60 -5.40 7.91 16.28
N ILE A 61 -5.93 6.71 16.07
CA ILE A 61 -7.30 6.35 16.46
C ILE A 61 -7.26 5.65 17.83
N GLU A 62 -8.18 6.02 18.72
CA GLU A 62 -8.30 5.42 20.06
C GLU A 62 -8.88 3.99 20.05
N ASP A 63 -9.54 3.61 18.96
CA ASP A 63 -10.12 2.28 18.74
C ASP A 63 -9.03 1.24 18.38
N SER A 64 -8.50 0.59 19.42
CA SER A 64 -7.45 -0.43 19.32
C SER A 64 -7.84 -1.63 18.45
N ASP A 65 -9.13 -1.98 18.41
CA ASP A 65 -9.61 -3.15 17.66
C ASP A 65 -9.55 -2.90 16.16
N LYS A 66 -9.87 -1.67 15.72
CA LYS A 66 -9.69 -1.26 14.33
C LYS A 66 -8.23 -1.29 13.90
N VAL A 67 -7.34 -0.72 14.70
CA VAL A 67 -5.90 -0.74 14.42
C VAL A 67 -5.38 -2.17 14.32
N SER A 68 -5.81 -3.04 15.23
CA SER A 68 -5.48 -4.47 15.21
C SER A 68 -5.97 -5.14 13.91
N SER A 69 -7.20 -4.86 13.49
CA SER A 69 -7.75 -5.40 12.24
C SER A 69 -6.97 -4.97 10.99
N TRP A 70 -6.51 -3.71 10.93
CA TRP A 70 -5.70 -3.21 9.82
C TRP A 70 -4.31 -3.82 9.80
N SER A 71 -3.73 -4.02 10.98
CA SER A 71 -2.48 -4.76 11.15
C SER A 71 -2.59 -6.18 10.59
N VAL A 72 -3.65 -6.90 10.95
CA VAL A 72 -3.91 -8.25 10.45
C VAL A 72 -4.13 -8.25 8.94
N ASN A 73 -4.95 -7.34 8.42
CA ASN A 73 -5.29 -7.29 6.99
C ASN A 73 -4.08 -6.91 6.14
N SER A 74 -3.31 -5.88 6.51
CA SER A 74 -2.09 -5.49 5.76
C SER A 74 -1.08 -6.64 5.72
N ARG A 75 -0.89 -7.36 6.84
CA ARG A 75 0.01 -8.52 6.89
C ARG A 75 -0.50 -9.69 6.07
N GLU A 76 -1.80 -9.99 6.11
CA GLU A 76 -2.42 -11.03 5.30
C GLU A 76 -2.19 -10.80 3.82
N LYS A 77 -2.47 -9.59 3.33
CA LYS A 77 -2.31 -9.24 1.90
C LYS A 77 -0.87 -9.45 1.44
N ALA A 78 0.09 -8.97 2.23
CA ALA A 78 1.51 -9.15 1.94
C ALA A 78 1.91 -10.63 1.92
N ALA A 79 1.53 -11.40 2.95
CA ALA A 79 1.84 -12.82 3.04
C ALA A 79 1.22 -13.63 1.90
N ARG A 80 -0.02 -13.32 1.54
CA ARG A 80 -0.72 -13.94 0.40
C ARG A 80 -0.03 -13.61 -0.92
N LEU A 81 0.44 -12.39 -1.11
CA LEU A 81 1.16 -12.00 -2.32
C LEU A 81 2.57 -12.62 -2.39
N CYS A 82 3.22 -12.87 -1.25
CA CYS A 82 4.43 -13.70 -1.19
C CYS A 82 4.16 -15.14 -1.68
N GLN A 83 3.05 -15.73 -1.24
CA GLN A 83 2.69 -17.12 -1.55
C GLN A 83 2.23 -17.34 -3.00
N ASN A 84 1.59 -16.34 -3.62
CA ASN A 84 1.14 -16.40 -5.00
C ASN A 84 2.22 -15.78 -5.90
N THR A 85 3.16 -16.62 -6.36
CA THR A 85 4.35 -16.13 -7.06
C THR A 85 4.06 -15.34 -8.32
N ASP A 86 2.98 -15.69 -9.01
CA ASP A 86 2.61 -15.10 -10.30
C ASP A 86 1.70 -13.87 -10.15
N HIS A 87 1.30 -13.53 -8.92
CA HIS A 87 0.46 -12.36 -8.65
C HIS A 87 1.32 -11.13 -8.36
N ILE A 88 1.02 -10.03 -9.04
CA ILE A 88 1.64 -8.71 -8.84
C ILE A 88 0.75 -7.74 -8.05
N SER A 89 -0.54 -8.05 -7.90
CA SER A 89 -1.43 -7.38 -6.97
C SER A 89 -2.24 -8.38 -6.14
N ALA A 90 -2.47 -8.04 -4.88
CA ALA A 90 -3.39 -8.78 -4.01
C ALA A 90 -4.84 -8.79 -4.55
N TRP A 91 -5.17 -7.91 -5.50
CA TRP A 91 -6.42 -7.94 -6.26
C TRP A 91 -6.64 -9.26 -6.98
N GLN A 92 -5.60 -9.86 -7.58
CA GLN A 92 -5.70 -11.11 -8.34
C GLN A 92 -6.13 -12.30 -7.47
N SER A 93 -5.75 -12.27 -6.19
CA SER A 93 -6.11 -13.30 -5.20
C SER A 93 -7.20 -12.82 -4.22
N ARG A 94 -8.02 -11.83 -4.58
CA ARG A 94 -9.12 -11.36 -3.73
C ARG A 94 -10.21 -12.43 -3.60
N ASP A 95 -10.84 -12.50 -2.44
CA ASP A 95 -11.92 -13.43 -2.10
C ASP A 95 -12.80 -12.79 -1.03
N PHE A 96 -13.95 -12.25 -1.44
CA PHE A 96 -14.86 -11.54 -0.53
C PHE A 96 -15.48 -12.45 0.53
N ASP A 97 -15.76 -13.71 0.18
CA ASP A 97 -16.34 -14.69 1.11
C ASP A 97 -15.37 -14.99 2.25
N LYS A 98 -14.05 -14.96 1.96
CA LYS A 98 -12.98 -15.13 2.94
C LYS A 98 -12.41 -13.82 3.49
N LYS A 99 -13.04 -12.67 3.18
CA LYS A 99 -12.57 -11.33 3.59
C LYS A 99 -11.12 -11.03 3.18
N LYS A 100 -10.70 -11.52 2.01
CA LYS A 100 -9.40 -11.25 1.40
C LYS A 100 -9.54 -10.14 0.38
N TYR A 101 -9.06 -8.97 0.72
CA TYR A 101 -9.12 -7.78 -0.13
C TYR A 101 -7.79 -7.52 -0.83
N GLY A 102 -7.77 -6.67 -1.85
CA GLY A 102 -6.60 -6.09 -2.51
C GLY A 102 -5.92 -5.02 -1.63
N GLY A 103 -5.24 -4.05 -2.25
CA GLY A 103 -4.49 -3.02 -1.51
C GLY A 103 -3.06 -3.42 -1.15
N ALA A 104 -2.48 -4.40 -1.86
CA ALA A 104 -1.06 -4.70 -1.80
C ALA A 104 -0.54 -5.01 -3.21
N VAL A 105 0.69 -4.59 -3.48
CA VAL A 105 1.34 -4.73 -4.78
C VAL A 105 2.74 -5.30 -4.62
N LYS A 106 3.23 -5.94 -5.68
CA LYS A 106 4.56 -6.55 -5.75
C LYS A 106 5.30 -6.02 -6.97
N THR A 107 6.54 -5.58 -6.75
CA THR A 107 7.44 -5.17 -7.83
C THR A 107 8.03 -6.40 -8.54
N SER A 108 8.61 -6.18 -9.71
CA SER A 108 9.34 -7.17 -10.50
C SER A 108 10.60 -7.68 -9.78
N THR A 109 11.14 -6.89 -8.85
CA THR A 109 12.25 -7.28 -7.97
C THR A 109 11.80 -8.14 -6.79
N GLY A 110 10.49 -8.24 -6.52
CA GLY A 110 9.91 -9.02 -5.42
C GLY A 110 9.66 -8.23 -4.14
N GLU A 111 9.84 -6.91 -4.15
CA GLU A 111 9.44 -6.03 -3.04
C GLU A 111 7.91 -5.96 -2.99
N ILE A 112 7.35 -6.02 -1.78
CA ILE A 112 5.90 -6.03 -1.55
C ILE A 112 5.55 -4.90 -0.60
N LEU A 113 4.64 -4.05 -1.04
CA LEU A 113 4.04 -3.00 -0.22
C LEU A 113 2.56 -3.31 -0.04
N SER A 114 2.08 -3.24 1.20
CA SER A 114 0.71 -3.59 1.55
C SER A 114 0.12 -2.57 2.49
N MET A 115 -1.01 -1.97 2.13
CA MET A 115 -1.71 -0.99 2.94
C MET A 115 -3.08 -1.52 3.38
N SER A 116 -3.51 -1.10 4.57
CA SER A 116 -4.88 -1.28 5.02
C SER A 116 -5.32 -0.06 5.80
N GLY A 117 -6.33 0.62 5.32
CA GLY A 117 -6.94 1.74 6.04
C GLY A 117 -7.86 2.58 5.18
N LEU A 118 -7.63 2.65 3.88
CA LEU A 118 -8.48 3.33 2.91
C LEU A 118 -9.47 2.35 2.26
N PRO A 119 -10.38 2.81 1.38
CA PRO A 119 -11.01 1.93 0.40
C PRO A 119 -9.96 1.15 -0.40
N GLU A 120 -10.29 -0.05 -0.86
CA GLU A 120 -9.34 -1.00 -1.46
C GLU A 120 -8.49 -0.40 -2.60
N PHE A 121 -9.10 0.36 -3.49
CA PHE A 121 -8.40 1.08 -4.55
C PHE A 121 -7.51 2.21 -4.04
N GLY A 122 -7.90 2.88 -2.94
CA GLY A 122 -7.07 3.87 -2.28
C GLY A 122 -5.83 3.26 -1.63
N ASP A 123 -5.97 2.09 -0.97
CA ASP A 123 -4.84 1.34 -0.42
C ASP A 123 -3.84 0.98 -1.54
N GLU A 124 -4.32 0.43 -2.66
CA GLU A 124 -3.47 0.02 -3.78
C GLU A 124 -2.80 1.22 -4.48
N ALA A 125 -3.55 2.29 -4.74
CA ALA A 125 -3.02 3.51 -5.35
C ALA A 125 -1.90 4.12 -4.50
N CYS A 126 -2.08 4.17 -3.17
CA CYS A 126 -1.03 4.61 -2.24
C CYS A 126 0.24 3.75 -2.35
N CYS A 127 0.09 2.42 -2.46
CA CYS A 127 1.25 1.54 -2.61
C CYS A 127 1.99 1.78 -3.93
N LEU A 128 1.27 1.87 -5.05
CA LEU A 128 1.86 2.12 -6.37
C LEU A 128 2.61 3.45 -6.42
N VAL A 129 1.94 4.54 -6.01
CA VAL A 129 2.54 5.88 -6.03
C VAL A 129 3.74 5.96 -5.09
N THR A 130 3.69 5.32 -3.92
CA THR A 130 4.84 5.26 -3.02
C THR A 130 6.04 4.60 -3.70
N LEU A 131 5.86 3.43 -4.34
CA LEU A 131 6.97 2.71 -4.98
C LEU A 131 7.55 3.49 -6.16
N LEU A 132 6.72 4.20 -6.93
CA LEU A 132 7.18 5.09 -8.01
C LEU A 132 8.02 6.25 -7.49
N LEU A 133 7.56 6.96 -6.46
CA LEU A 133 8.28 8.10 -5.90
C LEU A 133 9.59 7.70 -5.20
N MET A 134 9.69 6.45 -4.78
CA MET A 134 10.91 5.88 -4.21
C MET A 134 11.85 5.25 -5.24
N ASP A 135 11.53 5.33 -6.54
CA ASP A 135 12.32 4.71 -7.62
C ASP A 135 12.48 3.18 -7.42
N ARG A 136 11.42 2.53 -6.94
CA ARG A 136 11.33 1.08 -6.68
C ARG A 136 10.47 0.33 -7.69
N MET A 137 9.72 1.06 -8.51
CA MET A 137 8.82 0.53 -9.51
C MET A 137 8.82 1.49 -10.69
N GLU A 138 8.92 0.95 -11.90
CA GLU A 138 8.78 1.73 -13.14
C GLU A 138 7.31 2.04 -13.43
N LEU A 139 7.04 3.12 -14.17
CA LEU A 139 5.67 3.52 -14.48
C LEU A 139 4.94 2.44 -15.27
N GLU A 140 5.58 1.83 -16.27
CA GLU A 140 4.98 0.74 -17.06
C GLU A 140 4.60 -0.46 -16.19
N GLU A 141 5.34 -0.71 -15.11
CA GLU A 141 5.00 -1.75 -14.16
C GLU A 141 3.75 -1.41 -13.35
N ALA A 142 3.65 -0.17 -12.86
CA ALA A 142 2.47 0.31 -12.16
C ALA A 142 1.21 0.27 -13.06
N GLU A 143 1.33 0.70 -14.32
CA GLU A 143 0.24 0.68 -15.30
C GLU A 143 -0.34 -0.72 -15.52
N ARG A 144 0.52 -1.76 -15.59
CA ARG A 144 0.05 -3.15 -15.69
C ARG A 144 -0.78 -3.58 -14.48
N ILE A 145 -0.41 -3.12 -13.29
CA ILE A 145 -1.17 -3.43 -12.07
C ILE A 145 -2.53 -2.73 -12.11
N VAL A 146 -2.56 -1.47 -12.53
CA VAL A 146 -3.79 -0.68 -12.68
C VAL A 146 -4.72 -1.30 -13.71
N GLU A 147 -4.20 -1.79 -14.83
CA GLU A 147 -4.99 -2.50 -15.84
C GLU A 147 -5.64 -3.78 -15.27
N ILE A 148 -4.92 -4.53 -14.43
CA ILE A 148 -5.45 -5.73 -13.78
C ILE A 148 -6.53 -5.40 -12.75
N SER A 149 -6.36 -4.34 -11.97
CA SER A 149 -7.29 -3.99 -10.89
C SER A 149 -8.45 -3.09 -11.34
N GLY A 150 -8.31 -2.38 -12.45
CA GLY A 150 -9.24 -1.32 -12.86
C GLY A 150 -9.20 -0.12 -11.90
N ASN A 151 -8.04 0.20 -11.34
CA ASN A 151 -7.90 1.21 -10.30
C ASN A 151 -7.72 2.63 -10.85
N ASP A 152 -8.84 3.27 -11.17
CA ASP A 152 -8.87 4.64 -11.73
C ASP A 152 -8.33 5.72 -10.77
N LEU A 153 -8.10 5.41 -9.49
CA LEU A 153 -7.56 6.38 -8.51
C LEU A 153 -6.05 6.60 -8.66
N PHE A 154 -5.34 5.68 -9.31
CA PHE A 154 -3.88 5.72 -9.43
C PHE A 154 -3.39 7.01 -10.11
N HIS A 155 -3.89 7.31 -11.31
CA HIS A 155 -3.40 8.44 -12.11
C HIS A 155 -3.63 9.77 -11.40
N GLU A 156 -4.83 9.96 -10.84
CA GLU A 156 -5.15 11.19 -10.13
C GLU A 156 -4.27 11.39 -8.90
N LEU A 157 -4.04 10.32 -8.12
CA LEU A 157 -3.15 10.39 -6.96
C LEU A 157 -1.70 10.67 -7.39
N TYR A 158 -1.23 10.00 -8.44
CA TYR A 158 0.11 10.16 -8.96
C TYR A 158 0.37 11.59 -9.43
N ASP A 159 -0.56 12.18 -10.17
CA ASP A 159 -0.48 13.57 -10.65
C ASP A 159 -0.46 14.56 -9.46
N ARG A 160 -1.28 14.34 -8.44
CA ARG A 160 -1.29 15.17 -7.21
C ARG A 160 0.03 15.09 -6.43
N CYS A 161 0.76 13.99 -6.55
CA CYS A 161 2.04 13.79 -5.87
C CYS A 161 3.25 14.28 -6.68
N LYS A 162 3.18 14.27 -8.01
CA LYS A 162 4.25 14.72 -8.93
C LYS A 162 4.52 16.23 -8.92
N MET A 163 3.55 17.04 -8.47
CA MET A 163 3.65 18.51 -8.49
C MET A 163 4.49 19.11 -7.34
N LEU A 164 5.46 18.37 -6.79
CA LEU A 164 6.33 18.76 -5.68
C LEU A 164 7.80 18.72 -6.10
#